data_AF-A0A6B3E573-F1
#
_entry.id   AF-A0A6B3E573-F1
#
_cell.length_a   1.000
_cell.length_b   1.000
_cell.length_c   1.000
_cell.angle_alpha   90.00
_cell.angle_beta   90.00
_cell.angle_gamma   90.00
#
_symmetry.space_group_name_H-M   'P 1'
#
loop_
_entity.id
_entity.type
_entity.pdbx_description
1 polymer ?
#
loop_
_entity_poly.entity_id
_entity_poly.type
_entity_poly.pdbx_seq_one_letter_code
_entity_poly.pdbx_strand_id
1 'polypeptide(L)'
;MFTLKYNRTTTHIDGLAVRTKTVDTDPNKTGVVAYYAENPCPVLTRSRNLATGSQHETALKALNAALQSPRKLCQNCKKAAEAMISQESQTNAPEAAKIAPATDTTEVTEMAKTATVKNDVNTDQGKAVLEQIDANIERAASLAEAENVEGLKELKEETETLISSLSGTGSVAIRKEKRNAFTAAAQGSEKPKSKAVEKKPAEGEVTKEVQDPYSIDGVRELVDLGAEKFAEGVRLHIRMKDIAVDVAKVILDQRLRIPNKDGLPDLKATSHAAKQVSRDMYTKAGELFKAGGNADEAEVKNAINKLIKGVQNHMRSVINDYLLTLDENPEEAQRWELVAKSDQSKDQPLSEAVAATYGWELPKELESGEGKPEGEGEGDGEGSGDSHATDPADTVIGYFTKAKGELSKAQKKVKALSEETDKDKIRAEIDKLVTDLVSLKASL
;
A
#
# COMPACT_ATOMS: atom_id res chain seq x y z
N MET A 1 33.34 -17.48 -5.85
CA MET A 1 33.07 -16.70 -7.08
C MET A 1 31.57 -16.53 -7.23
N PHE A 2 31.11 -15.28 -7.39
CA PHE A 2 29.72 -14.92 -7.60
C PHE A 2 29.47 -14.69 -9.08
N THR A 3 28.37 -15.21 -9.63
CA THR A 3 28.06 -15.07 -11.06
C THR A 3 26.72 -14.37 -11.24
N LEU A 4 26.68 -13.33 -12.08
CA LEU A 4 25.41 -12.71 -12.44
C LEU A 4 24.68 -13.58 -13.45
N LYS A 5 23.40 -13.86 -13.20
CA LYS A 5 22.52 -14.60 -14.10
C LYS A 5 21.34 -13.74 -14.47
N TYR A 6 20.88 -13.83 -15.72
CA TYR A 6 19.84 -12.96 -16.25
C TYR A 6 18.66 -13.75 -16.80
N ASN A 7 17.45 -13.23 -16.57
CA ASN A 7 16.29 -13.52 -17.40
C ASN A 7 15.87 -12.25 -18.16
N ARG A 8 14.68 -12.24 -18.78
CA ARG A 8 14.19 -11.10 -19.55
C ARG A 8 14.07 -9.80 -18.73
N THR A 9 13.74 -9.91 -17.44
CA THR A 9 13.32 -8.75 -16.62
C THR A 9 14.20 -8.51 -15.39
N THR A 10 14.90 -9.53 -14.91
CA THR A 10 15.62 -9.49 -13.63
C THR A 10 17.04 -10.05 -13.71
N THR A 11 17.91 -9.46 -12.89
CA THR A 11 19.27 -9.94 -12.61
C THR A 11 19.29 -10.69 -11.29
N HIS A 12 19.98 -11.82 -11.27
CA HIS A 12 20.16 -12.72 -10.13
C HIS A 12 21.65 -12.87 -9.82
N ILE A 13 21.99 -13.09 -8.55
CA ILE A 13 23.36 -13.30 -8.10
C ILE A 13 23.46 -14.75 -7.62
N ASP A 14 24.23 -15.56 -8.34
CA ASP A 14 24.52 -16.96 -8.02
C ASP A 14 25.80 -17.08 -7.18
N GLY A 15 25.88 -18.11 -6.34
CA GLY A 15 27.02 -18.34 -5.42
C GLY A 15 26.91 -17.66 -4.06
N LEU A 16 25.75 -17.10 -3.70
CA LEU A 16 25.47 -16.55 -2.37
C LEU A 16 25.26 -17.68 -1.34
N ALA A 17 25.98 -17.64 -0.21
CA ALA A 17 25.93 -18.70 0.80
C ALA A 17 24.67 -18.66 1.70
N VAL A 18 23.94 -17.54 1.71
CA VAL A 18 22.73 -17.36 2.53
C VAL A 18 21.60 -18.21 1.96
N ARG A 19 21.09 -19.15 2.76
CA ARG A 19 20.00 -20.07 2.36
C ARG A 19 18.64 -19.51 2.78
N THR A 20 17.61 -19.74 1.98
CA THR A 20 16.23 -19.35 2.32
C THR A 20 15.74 -20.23 3.48
N LYS A 21 15.41 -19.61 4.62
CA LYS A 21 14.77 -20.29 5.75
C LYS A 21 13.25 -20.28 5.55
N THR A 22 12.59 -21.41 5.78
CA THR A 22 11.13 -21.44 5.82
C THR A 22 10.63 -21.22 7.23
N VAL A 23 9.50 -20.52 7.36
CA VAL A 23 8.80 -20.30 8.60
C VAL A 23 7.68 -21.35 8.66
N ASP A 24 8.00 -22.62 8.92
CA ASP A 24 6.99 -23.55 9.43
C ASP A 24 7.53 -24.88 9.98
N THR A 25 6.70 -25.46 10.84
CA THR A 25 6.94 -26.51 11.85
C THR A 25 7.16 -27.91 11.27
N ASP A 26 8.45 -28.21 11.04
CA ASP A 26 9.13 -29.51 10.88
C ASP A 26 8.86 -30.38 9.64
N PRO A 27 9.91 -30.67 8.83
CA PRO A 27 9.90 -31.80 7.91
C PRO A 27 10.99 -32.87 8.19
N ASN A 28 11.56 -32.93 9.40
CA ASN A 28 12.82 -33.57 9.82
C ASN A 28 14.04 -32.62 9.78
N LYS A 29 14.11 -31.81 10.85
CA LYS A 29 15.31 -31.39 11.62
C LYS A 29 16.27 -30.28 11.15
N THR A 30 16.06 -29.58 10.04
CA THR A 30 16.92 -28.40 9.71
C THR A 30 16.21 -27.11 9.35
N GLY A 31 14.88 -27.09 9.17
CA GLY A 31 14.15 -25.87 8.77
C GLY A 31 14.49 -25.36 7.37
N VAL A 32 14.99 -26.24 6.49
CA VAL A 32 15.35 -25.92 5.10
C VAL A 32 14.62 -26.88 4.16
N VAL A 33 13.87 -26.35 3.18
CA VAL A 33 13.22 -27.15 2.13
C VAL A 33 14.29 -27.69 1.19
N ALA A 34 14.48 -29.01 1.16
CA ALA A 34 15.57 -29.67 0.43
C ALA A 34 15.72 -29.22 -1.03
N TYR A 35 14.60 -28.92 -1.72
CA TYR A 35 14.61 -28.48 -3.13
C TYR A 35 14.91 -26.99 -3.34
N TYR A 36 14.88 -26.14 -2.31
CA TYR A 36 15.21 -24.71 -2.37
C TYR A 36 16.41 -24.34 -1.47
N ALA A 37 17.03 -25.33 -0.84
CA ALA A 37 18.13 -25.17 0.10
C ALA A 37 19.45 -24.72 -0.57
N GLU A 38 19.57 -24.90 -1.88
CA GLU A 38 20.84 -24.72 -2.59
C GLU A 38 21.14 -23.26 -2.92
N ASN A 39 20.13 -22.38 -2.99
CA ASN A 39 20.30 -20.99 -3.38
C ASN A 39 19.27 -20.07 -2.69
N PRO A 40 19.64 -18.81 -2.36
CA PRO A 40 18.72 -17.84 -1.76
C PRO A 40 17.53 -17.45 -2.65
N CYS A 41 17.61 -17.75 -3.95
CA CYS A 41 16.63 -17.37 -4.95
C CYS A 41 16.04 -18.62 -5.63
N PRO A 42 14.73 -18.89 -5.49
CA PRO A 42 14.08 -20.04 -6.13
C PRO A 42 14.21 -20.07 -7.65
N VAL A 43 14.39 -18.90 -8.30
CA VAL A 43 14.58 -18.80 -9.75
C VAL A 43 15.90 -19.43 -10.18
N LEU A 44 16.96 -19.31 -9.38
CA LEU A 44 18.25 -19.94 -9.67
C LEU A 44 18.16 -21.47 -9.65
N THR A 45 17.30 -22.02 -8.78
CA THR A 45 17.09 -23.46 -8.66
C THR A 45 16.11 -24.01 -9.71
N ARG A 46 15.05 -23.26 -10.05
CA ARG A 46 13.99 -23.72 -10.97
C ARG A 46 14.31 -23.46 -12.44
N SER A 47 15.03 -22.39 -12.76
CA SER A 47 15.24 -21.98 -14.15
C SER A 47 16.59 -22.45 -14.67
N ARG A 48 16.59 -23.51 -15.48
CA ARG A 48 17.80 -24.02 -16.16
C ARG A 48 18.34 -23.08 -17.25
N ASN A 49 17.53 -22.12 -17.70
CA ASN A 49 17.81 -21.29 -18.89
C ASN A 49 18.09 -19.81 -18.55
N LEU A 50 18.86 -19.54 -17.50
CA LEU A 50 19.34 -18.18 -17.23
C LEU A 50 20.60 -17.90 -18.04
N ALA A 51 20.67 -16.74 -18.69
CA ALA A 51 21.88 -16.32 -19.38
C ALA A 51 22.96 -16.00 -18.35
N THR A 52 24.17 -16.53 -18.55
CA THR A 52 25.31 -16.32 -17.66
C THR A 52 26.02 -15.01 -18.00
N GLY A 53 26.29 -14.20 -16.97
CA GLY A 53 26.92 -12.90 -17.04
C GLY A 53 28.32 -12.85 -16.44
N SER A 54 28.69 -11.65 -15.97
CA SER A 54 29.99 -11.39 -15.35
C SER A 54 30.16 -12.15 -14.04
N GLN A 55 31.41 -12.46 -13.73
CA GLN A 55 31.82 -13.10 -12.48
C GLN A 55 32.54 -12.09 -11.58
N HIS A 56 32.35 -12.22 -10.28
CA HIS A 56 32.89 -11.31 -9.27
C HIS A 56 33.43 -12.09 -8.08
N GLU A 57 34.52 -11.61 -7.49
CA GLU A 57 35.19 -12.28 -6.37
C GLU A 57 34.42 -12.15 -5.05
N THR A 58 33.81 -10.99 -4.81
CA THR A 58 33.13 -10.65 -3.55
C THR A 58 31.65 -10.37 -3.76
N ALA A 59 30.84 -10.60 -2.71
CA ALA A 59 29.41 -10.35 -2.73
C ALA A 59 29.10 -8.87 -2.99
N LEU A 60 29.91 -7.95 -2.45
CA LEU A 60 29.79 -6.51 -2.67
C LEU A 60 29.99 -6.12 -4.15
N LYS A 61 31.05 -6.65 -4.79
CA LYS A 61 31.30 -6.40 -6.22
C LYS A 61 30.14 -6.93 -7.08
N ALA A 62 29.65 -8.13 -6.77
CA ALA A 62 28.51 -8.72 -7.47
C ALA A 62 27.22 -7.90 -7.30
N LEU A 63 26.93 -7.44 -6.08
CA LEU A 63 25.76 -6.62 -5.79
C LEU A 63 25.78 -5.29 -6.54
N ASN A 64 26.92 -4.59 -6.53
CA ASN A 64 27.08 -3.31 -7.23
C ASN A 64 26.94 -3.49 -8.74
N ALA A 65 27.57 -4.51 -9.33
CA ALA A 65 27.42 -4.82 -10.76
C ALA A 65 25.96 -5.19 -11.11
N ALA A 66 25.26 -5.91 -10.23
CA ALA A 66 23.86 -6.25 -10.45
C ALA A 66 22.92 -5.03 -10.37
N LEU A 67 23.23 -4.05 -9.50
CA LEU A 67 22.47 -2.79 -9.39
C LEU A 67 22.69 -1.85 -10.58
N GLN A 68 23.85 -1.93 -11.23
CA GLN A 68 24.16 -1.19 -12.46
C GLN A 68 23.60 -1.86 -13.72
N SER A 69 23.11 -3.09 -13.61
CA SER A 69 22.47 -3.79 -14.71
C SER A 69 21.22 -3.04 -15.19
N PRO A 70 20.92 -3.02 -16.50
CA PRO A 70 19.66 -2.43 -17.01
C PRO A 70 18.41 -3.20 -16.56
N ARG A 71 18.58 -4.39 -15.96
CA ARG A 71 17.49 -5.24 -15.46
C ARG A 71 17.32 -5.05 -13.95
N LYS A 72 16.11 -5.31 -13.44
CA LYS A 72 15.81 -5.18 -12.01
C LYS A 72 16.54 -6.27 -11.21
N LEU A 73 17.27 -5.90 -10.15
CA LEU A 73 17.85 -6.89 -9.24
C LEU A 73 16.74 -7.64 -8.49
N CYS A 74 16.81 -8.97 -8.47
CA CYS A 74 15.93 -9.81 -7.66
C CYS A 74 16.05 -9.46 -6.17
N GLN A 75 14.93 -9.13 -5.52
CA GLN A 75 14.93 -8.71 -4.11
C GLN A 75 15.48 -9.77 -3.15
N ASN A 76 15.28 -11.07 -3.45
CA ASN A 76 15.83 -12.14 -2.63
C ASN A 76 17.36 -12.22 -2.75
N CYS A 77 17.90 -12.09 -3.97
CA CYS A 77 19.35 -12.00 -4.18
C CYS A 77 19.94 -10.76 -3.50
N LYS A 78 19.24 -9.62 -3.55
CA LYS A 78 19.65 -8.39 -2.86
C LYS A 78 19.79 -8.60 -1.36
N LYS A 79 18.72 -9.07 -0.70
CA LYS A 79 18.73 -9.33 0.75
C LYS A 79 19.80 -10.34 1.16
N ALA A 80 19.97 -11.40 0.37
CA ALA A 80 20.99 -12.42 0.63
C ALA A 80 22.42 -11.88 0.46
N ALA A 81 22.67 -11.04 -0.54
CA ALA A 81 23.96 -10.37 -0.72
C ALA A 81 24.24 -9.39 0.42
N GLU A 82 23.27 -8.56 0.81
CA GLU A 82 23.39 -7.63 1.94
C GLU A 82 23.70 -8.38 3.24
N ALA A 83 23.00 -9.48 3.53
CA ALA A 83 23.26 -10.29 4.71
C ALA A 83 24.67 -10.92 4.71
N MET A 84 25.14 -11.39 3.55
CA MET A 84 26.49 -11.94 3.41
C MET A 84 27.57 -10.87 3.61
N ILE A 85 27.38 -9.67 3.07
CA ILE A 85 28.28 -8.53 3.26
C ILE A 85 28.35 -8.14 4.74
N SER A 86 27.19 -8.11 5.43
CA SER A 86 27.15 -7.86 6.87
C SER A 86 27.92 -8.91 7.66
N GLN A 87 27.78 -10.20 7.32
CA GLN A 87 28.56 -11.28 7.97
C GLN A 87 30.06 -11.15 7.71
N GLU A 88 30.48 -10.87 6.48
CA GLU A 88 31.89 -10.65 6.14
C GLU A 88 32.48 -9.46 6.90
N SER A 89 31.71 -8.38 7.10
CA SER A 89 32.16 -7.22 7.88
C SER A 89 32.34 -7.52 9.38
N GLN A 90 31.53 -8.42 9.94
CA GLN A 90 31.64 -8.85 11.33
C GLN A 90 32.81 -9.81 11.54
N THR A 91 33.10 -10.66 10.55
CA THR A 91 34.17 -11.67 10.64
C THR A 91 35.56 -11.06 10.40
N ASN A 92 35.63 -9.96 9.67
CA ASN A 92 36.86 -9.22 9.39
C ASN A 92 37.06 -8.00 10.30
N ALA A 93 36.20 -7.80 11.31
CA ALA A 93 36.44 -6.78 12.33
C ALA A 93 37.69 -7.21 13.15
N PRO A 94 38.78 -6.44 13.12
CA PRO A 94 40.03 -6.85 13.74
C PRO A 94 39.83 -6.97 15.25
N GLU A 95 40.18 -8.13 15.80
CA GLU A 95 40.43 -8.37 17.23
C GLU A 95 41.70 -7.62 17.66
N ALA A 96 41.68 -6.30 17.53
CA ALA A 96 42.81 -5.41 17.82
C ALA A 96 42.30 -4.15 18.51
N ALA A 97 41.88 -4.30 19.77
CA ALA A 97 41.65 -3.18 20.67
C ALA A 97 42.49 -3.34 21.95
N LYS A 98 43.82 -3.30 21.80
CA LYS A 98 44.77 -2.76 22.78
C LYS A 98 46.02 -2.28 22.04
N ILE A 99 46.12 -0.96 21.86
CA ILE A 99 47.30 -0.08 22.05
C ILE A 99 47.07 1.24 21.28
N ALA A 100 47.55 2.31 21.90
CA ALA A 100 47.32 3.75 21.71
C ALA A 100 47.95 4.36 20.41
N PRO A 101 47.75 5.67 20.13
CA PRO A 101 47.60 6.25 18.79
C PRO A 101 48.86 6.96 18.24
N ALA A 102 48.91 7.19 16.91
CA ALA A 102 49.42 8.43 16.29
C ALA A 102 49.25 8.49 14.74
N THR A 103 48.74 9.66 14.30
CA THR A 103 49.09 10.51 13.12
C THR A 103 48.79 10.15 11.65
N ASP A 104 48.06 11.10 11.00
CA ASP A 104 48.12 11.67 9.62
C ASP A 104 48.34 10.74 8.39
N THR A 105 47.69 10.88 7.23
CA THR A 105 47.60 12.07 6.34
C THR A 105 46.65 11.83 5.13
N THR A 106 46.08 12.91 4.57
CA THR A 106 45.70 13.22 3.15
C THR A 106 44.87 12.28 2.23
N GLU A 107 43.67 12.79 1.90
CA GLU A 107 43.20 13.24 0.56
C GLU A 107 43.44 12.37 -0.69
N VAL A 108 42.36 11.76 -1.22
CA VAL A 108 42.17 11.58 -2.67
C VAL A 108 40.67 11.72 -3.01
N THR A 109 40.40 12.68 -3.89
CA THR A 109 39.10 13.01 -4.49
C THR A 109 38.79 12.00 -5.61
N GLU A 110 37.72 11.21 -5.45
CA GLU A 110 37.10 10.49 -6.57
C GLU A 110 35.58 10.45 -6.33
N MET A 111 34.81 11.07 -7.23
CA MET A 111 33.34 11.16 -7.15
C MET A 111 32.70 9.80 -7.45
N ALA A 112 32.80 8.88 -6.51
CA ALA A 112 31.96 7.70 -6.43
C ALA A 112 30.54 8.14 -6.05
N LYS A 113 29.54 7.67 -6.79
CA LYS A 113 28.12 7.86 -6.48
C LYS A 113 27.83 7.17 -5.15
N THR A 114 27.94 7.94 -4.06
CA THR A 114 27.87 7.47 -2.68
C THR A 114 26.55 6.77 -2.46
N ALA A 115 26.60 5.48 -2.15
CA ALA A 115 25.42 4.74 -1.72
C ALA A 115 24.83 5.48 -0.52
N THR A 116 23.64 6.06 -0.68
CA THR A 116 22.98 6.84 0.36
C THR A 116 22.73 5.89 1.53
N VAL A 117 23.44 6.11 2.64
CA VAL A 117 23.32 5.32 3.86
C VAL A 117 21.86 5.44 4.32
N LYS A 118 21.16 4.31 4.45
CA LYS A 118 19.80 4.29 4.98
C LYS A 118 19.85 4.35 6.50
N ASN A 119 19.15 5.31 7.07
CA ASN A 119 19.10 5.55 8.50
C ASN A 119 17.75 5.06 9.04
N ASP A 120 17.70 3.96 9.78
CA ASP A 120 16.45 3.48 10.39
C ASP A 120 16.01 4.46 11.50
N VAL A 121 14.78 4.95 11.44
CA VAL A 121 14.24 5.95 12.39
C VAL A 121 14.27 5.47 13.85
N ASN A 122 14.41 4.17 14.10
CA ASN A 122 14.43 3.60 15.44
C ASN A 122 15.85 3.41 16.01
N THR A 123 16.90 3.66 15.22
CA THR A 123 18.30 3.59 15.67
C THR A 123 18.81 4.94 16.11
N ASP A 124 19.91 4.97 16.86
CA ASP A 124 20.53 6.22 17.31
C ASP A 124 21.04 7.08 16.14
N GLN A 125 21.48 6.45 15.06
CA GLN A 125 21.82 7.15 13.81
C GLN A 125 20.58 7.81 13.18
N GLY A 126 19.44 7.12 13.13
CA GLY A 126 18.19 7.70 12.63
C GLY A 126 17.69 8.85 13.50
N LYS A 127 17.84 8.75 14.82
CA LYS A 127 17.51 9.84 15.75
C LYS A 127 18.40 11.07 15.53
N ALA A 128 19.70 10.89 15.37
CA ALA A 128 20.62 11.98 15.05
C ALA A 128 20.26 12.67 13.72
N VAL A 129 19.88 11.89 12.70
CA VAL A 129 19.39 12.45 11.42
C VAL A 129 18.09 13.23 11.61
N LEU A 130 17.18 12.77 12.47
CA LEU A 130 15.94 13.49 12.80
C LEU A 130 16.22 14.81 13.53
N GLU A 131 17.15 14.83 14.48
CA GLU A 131 17.59 16.06 15.15
C GLU A 131 18.19 17.07 14.16
N GLN A 132 19.00 16.60 13.19
CA GLN A 132 19.52 17.47 12.13
C GLN A 132 18.41 18.01 11.22
N ILE A 133 17.42 17.19 10.87
CA ILE A 133 16.24 17.65 10.10
C ILE A 133 15.48 18.73 10.87
N ASP A 134 15.30 18.56 12.19
CA ASP A 134 14.60 19.54 13.03
C ASP A 134 15.37 20.85 13.14
N ALA A 135 16.69 20.78 13.29
CA ALA A 135 17.56 21.97 13.23
C ALA A 135 17.47 22.67 11.85
N ASN A 136 17.32 21.94 10.76
CA ASN A 136 17.11 22.53 9.43
C ASN A 136 15.76 23.22 9.31
N ILE A 137 14.70 22.66 9.91
CA ILE A 137 13.37 23.27 9.93
C ILE A 137 13.40 24.60 10.69
N GLU A 138 14.09 24.66 11.84
CA GLU A 138 14.27 25.90 12.59
C GLU A 138 15.09 26.94 11.79
N ARG A 139 16.18 26.52 11.16
CA ARG A 139 16.98 27.39 10.27
C ARG A 139 16.16 27.93 9.09
N ALA A 140 15.25 27.13 8.55
CA ALA A 140 14.37 27.56 7.46
C ALA A 140 13.46 28.73 7.87
N ALA A 141 12.94 28.71 9.10
CA ALA A 141 12.13 29.84 9.61
C ALA A 141 12.96 31.14 9.68
N SER A 142 14.18 31.07 10.21
CA SER A 142 15.08 32.24 10.27
C SER A 142 15.48 32.78 8.90
N LEU A 143 15.73 31.90 7.92
CA LEU A 143 16.05 32.31 6.55
C LEU A 143 14.84 32.90 5.83
N ALA A 144 13.64 32.37 6.08
CA ALA A 144 12.40 32.91 5.55
C ALA A 144 12.15 34.33 6.10
N GLU A 145 12.36 34.56 7.39
CA GLU A 145 12.25 35.89 8.00
C GLU A 145 13.26 36.91 7.44
N ALA A 146 14.45 36.44 7.06
CA ALA A 146 15.49 37.23 6.44
C ALA A 146 15.33 37.38 4.90
N GLU A 147 14.25 36.85 4.33
CA GLU A 147 13.98 36.84 2.87
C GLU A 147 15.13 36.24 2.05
N ASN A 148 15.91 35.30 2.64
CA ASN A 148 17.05 34.67 1.98
C ASN A 148 16.61 33.45 1.16
N VAL A 149 16.12 33.71 -0.06
CA VAL A 149 15.56 32.69 -0.97
C VAL A 149 16.59 31.64 -1.39
N GLU A 150 17.83 32.05 -1.69
CA GLU A 150 18.88 31.11 -2.09
C GLU A 150 19.28 30.19 -0.92
N GLY A 151 19.44 30.74 0.28
CA GLY A 151 19.71 29.94 1.48
C GLY A 151 18.59 28.95 1.79
N LEU A 152 17.33 29.32 1.58
CA LEU A 152 16.18 28.41 1.73
C LEU A 152 16.22 27.26 0.72
N LYS A 153 16.65 27.51 -0.51
CA LYS A 153 16.75 26.49 -1.56
C LYS A 153 17.83 25.47 -1.25
N GLU A 154 19.02 25.92 -0.87
CA GLU A 154 20.13 25.04 -0.46
C GLU A 154 19.73 24.18 0.76
N LEU A 155 19.14 24.81 1.77
CA LEU A 155 18.70 24.13 2.99
C LEU A 155 17.59 23.11 2.71
N LYS A 156 16.72 23.36 1.72
CA LYS A 156 15.68 22.43 1.29
C LYS A 156 16.27 21.17 0.66
N GLU A 157 17.28 21.31 -0.21
CA GLU A 157 17.96 20.18 -0.85
C GLU A 157 18.70 19.30 0.17
N GLU A 158 19.40 19.93 1.12
CA GLU A 158 20.04 19.24 2.24
C GLU A 158 19.00 18.45 3.07
N THR A 159 17.90 19.11 3.43
CA THR A 159 16.84 18.52 4.26
C THR A 159 16.12 17.38 3.55
N GLU A 160 15.82 17.50 2.24
CA GLU A 160 15.22 16.41 1.47
C GLU A 160 16.16 15.20 1.35
N THR A 161 17.47 15.44 1.24
CA THR A 161 18.46 14.37 1.25
C THR A 161 18.41 13.60 2.57
N LEU A 162 18.40 14.30 3.71
CA LEU A 162 18.27 13.68 5.03
C LEU A 162 16.95 12.92 5.18
N ILE A 163 15.81 13.54 4.82
CA ILE A 163 14.47 12.93 4.86
C ILE A 163 14.44 11.67 3.99
N SER A 164 15.02 11.70 2.79
CA SER A 164 15.02 10.55 1.88
C SER A 164 15.85 9.37 2.40
N SER A 165 16.87 9.64 3.22
CA SER A 165 17.71 8.62 3.84
C SER A 165 17.03 7.87 4.98
N LEU A 166 15.95 8.42 5.55
CA LEU A 166 15.18 7.75 6.61
C LEU A 166 14.50 6.47 6.11
N SER A 167 14.59 5.41 6.92
CA SER A 167 14.06 4.07 6.67
C SER A 167 13.51 3.44 7.96
N GLY A 168 13.02 2.21 7.91
CA GLY A 168 12.40 1.53 9.07
C GLY A 168 10.89 1.70 9.19
N THR A 169 10.29 0.98 10.15
CA THR A 169 8.84 1.04 10.44
C THR A 169 8.47 2.43 10.92
N GLY A 170 7.44 3.04 10.30
CA GLY A 170 7.01 4.41 10.62
C GLY A 170 7.70 5.53 9.81
N SER A 171 8.80 5.23 9.10
CA SER A 171 9.55 6.22 8.31
C SER A 171 8.72 6.95 7.25
N VAL A 172 7.68 6.33 6.68
CA VAL A 172 6.81 6.99 5.69
C VAL A 172 6.01 8.13 6.32
N ALA A 173 5.46 7.92 7.52
CA ALA A 173 4.71 8.94 8.24
C ALA A 173 5.61 10.10 8.68
N ILE A 174 6.77 9.77 9.25
CA ILE A 174 7.77 10.74 9.73
C ILE A 174 8.31 11.58 8.56
N ARG A 175 8.67 10.96 7.42
CA ARG A 175 9.13 11.71 6.23
C ARG A 175 8.08 12.70 5.74
N LYS A 176 6.80 12.31 5.72
CA LYS A 176 5.70 13.21 5.34
C LYS A 176 5.54 14.37 6.34
N GLU A 177 5.62 14.08 7.63
CA GLU A 177 5.52 15.08 8.69
C GLU A 177 6.64 16.13 8.58
N LYS A 178 7.90 15.71 8.44
CA LYS A 178 9.05 16.62 8.37
C LYS A 178 9.05 17.47 7.09
N ARG A 179 8.62 16.94 5.94
CA ARG A 179 8.44 17.73 4.70
C ARG A 179 7.40 18.84 4.87
N ASN A 180 6.28 18.52 5.50
CA ASN A 180 5.23 19.48 5.76
C ASN A 180 5.70 20.56 6.73
N ALA A 181 6.42 20.17 7.79
CA ALA A 181 7.00 21.10 8.76
C ALA A 181 8.02 22.05 8.11
N PHE A 182 8.93 21.54 7.27
CA PHE A 182 9.87 22.38 6.53
C PHE A 182 9.16 23.36 5.59
N THR A 183 8.13 22.89 4.86
CA THR A 183 7.36 23.74 3.94
C THR A 183 6.65 24.85 4.71
N ALA A 184 6.06 24.54 5.86
CA ALA A 184 5.41 25.53 6.72
C ALA A 184 6.40 26.56 7.27
N ALA A 185 7.60 26.13 7.70
CA ALA A 185 8.65 27.02 8.18
C ALA A 185 9.16 27.94 7.05
N ALA A 186 9.36 27.42 5.84
CA ALA A 186 9.80 28.18 4.68
C ALA A 186 8.76 29.20 4.17
N GLN A 187 7.47 28.92 4.36
CA GLN A 187 6.36 29.80 3.95
C GLN A 187 5.95 30.81 5.03
N GLY A 188 6.48 30.70 6.25
CA GLY A 188 6.09 31.52 7.40
C GLY A 188 6.29 33.02 7.21
N SER A 189 7.13 33.47 6.28
CA SER A 189 7.38 34.89 5.99
C SER A 189 6.40 35.53 5.00
N GLU A 190 5.60 34.75 4.27
CA GLU A 190 4.59 35.29 3.35
C GLU A 190 3.28 35.69 4.05
N LYS A 191 3.14 35.45 5.36
CA LYS A 191 2.09 36.15 6.12
C LYS A 191 2.48 37.63 6.12
N PRO A 192 1.71 38.53 5.47
CA PRO A 192 2.07 39.93 5.38
C PRO A 192 2.24 40.46 6.80
N LYS A 193 3.46 40.90 7.14
CA LYS A 193 3.71 41.76 8.30
C LYS A 193 2.89 43.02 8.05
N SER A 194 1.64 43.02 8.52
CA SER A 194 0.82 44.21 8.57
C SER A 194 1.62 45.21 9.38
N LYS A 195 2.22 46.19 8.70
CA LYS A 195 2.88 47.32 9.34
C LYS A 195 1.94 47.83 10.42
N ALA A 196 2.41 47.80 11.66
CA ALA A 196 1.77 48.48 12.77
C ALA A 196 1.78 49.99 12.44
N VAL A 197 0.74 50.42 11.73
CA VAL A 197 0.30 51.82 11.77
C VAL A 197 -0.28 51.99 13.16
N GLU A 198 0.34 52.86 13.94
CA GLU A 198 -0.10 53.33 15.25
C GLU A 198 -1.56 53.79 15.15
N LYS A 199 -2.49 52.86 15.43
CA LYS A 199 -3.92 53.15 15.44
C LYS A 199 -4.25 53.68 16.83
N LYS A 200 -4.48 54.99 16.86
CA LYS A 200 -5.41 55.66 17.77
C LYS A 200 -6.63 54.74 18.03
N PRO A 201 -7.10 54.57 19.28
CA PRO A 201 -8.22 53.70 19.58
C PRO A 201 -9.47 54.26 18.87
N ALA A 202 -9.87 53.58 17.79
CA ALA A 202 -11.17 53.76 17.19
C ALA A 202 -12.04 52.62 17.73
N GLU A 203 -12.92 52.96 18.67
CA GLU A 203 -14.13 52.19 18.94
C GLU A 203 -14.84 51.95 17.60
N GLY A 204 -14.92 50.70 17.19
CA GLY A 204 -15.45 50.31 15.90
C GLY A 204 -15.38 48.81 15.78
N GLU A 205 -16.30 48.13 16.45
CA GLU A 205 -16.62 46.73 16.27
C GLU A 205 -17.03 46.52 14.79
N VAL A 206 -16.07 46.12 13.95
CA VAL A 206 -16.39 45.68 12.58
C VAL A 206 -16.87 44.24 12.68
N THR A 207 -18.15 44.07 13.00
CA THR A 207 -18.89 42.86 12.66
C THR A 207 -18.86 42.73 11.15
N LYS A 208 -17.96 41.90 10.61
CA LYS A 208 -18.10 41.40 9.23
C LYS A 208 -19.35 40.53 9.23
N GLU A 209 -20.47 41.11 8.83
CA GLU A 209 -21.69 40.35 8.55
C GLU A 209 -21.29 39.23 7.58
N VAL A 210 -21.51 37.99 8.02
CA VAL A 210 -21.31 36.81 7.18
C VAL A 210 -22.38 36.88 6.11
N GLN A 211 -22.04 37.42 4.95
CA GLN A 211 -22.94 37.41 3.80
C GLN A 211 -23.23 35.95 3.45
N ASP A 212 -24.51 35.65 3.23
CA ASP A 212 -24.93 34.35 2.70
C ASP A 212 -24.11 34.06 1.42
N PRO A 213 -23.32 32.98 1.35
CA PRO A 213 -22.50 32.68 0.18
C PRO A 213 -23.33 32.55 -1.11
N TYR A 214 -24.62 32.24 -1.00
CA TYR A 214 -25.54 32.19 -2.14
C TYR A 214 -26.08 33.56 -2.59
N SER A 215 -25.73 34.64 -1.88
CA SER A 215 -25.97 36.02 -2.30
C SER A 215 -24.86 36.57 -3.20
N ILE A 216 -23.74 35.85 -3.33
CA ILE A 216 -22.66 36.17 -4.27
C ILE A 216 -23.07 35.69 -5.66
N ASP A 217 -23.06 36.60 -6.63
CA ASP A 217 -23.43 36.35 -8.03
C ASP A 217 -22.59 35.21 -8.64
N GLY A 218 -23.23 34.25 -9.30
CA GLY A 218 -22.58 33.09 -9.91
C GLY A 218 -22.34 31.87 -8.99
N VAL A 219 -22.49 32.01 -7.66
CA VAL A 219 -22.21 30.88 -6.73
C VAL A 219 -23.26 29.79 -6.85
N ARG A 220 -24.54 30.14 -7.04
CA ARG A 220 -25.61 29.14 -7.21
C ARG A 220 -25.40 28.30 -8.45
N GLU A 221 -25.06 28.92 -9.57
CA GLU A 221 -24.79 28.26 -10.84
C GLU A 221 -23.59 27.30 -10.74
N LEU A 222 -22.54 27.69 -10.01
CA LEU A 222 -21.39 26.82 -9.75
C LEU A 222 -21.74 25.63 -8.85
N VAL A 223 -22.60 25.83 -7.86
CA VAL A 223 -23.09 24.75 -6.99
C VAL A 223 -23.94 23.77 -7.79
N ASP A 224 -24.85 24.25 -8.65
CA ASP A 224 -25.68 23.42 -9.50
C ASP A 224 -24.83 22.61 -10.50
N LEU A 225 -23.88 23.26 -11.19
CA LEU A 225 -22.95 22.58 -12.08
C LEU A 225 -22.09 21.54 -11.34
N GLY A 226 -21.63 21.87 -10.14
CA GLY A 226 -20.90 20.95 -9.26
C GLY A 226 -21.74 19.74 -8.86
N ALA A 227 -23.01 19.95 -8.50
CA ALA A 227 -23.95 18.90 -8.15
C ALA A 227 -24.26 17.97 -9.34
N GLU A 228 -24.43 18.53 -10.55
CA GLU A 228 -24.62 17.73 -11.77
C GLU A 228 -23.41 16.84 -12.06
N LYS A 229 -22.19 17.39 -11.98
CA LYS A 229 -20.94 16.65 -12.21
C LYS A 229 -20.72 15.59 -11.14
N PHE A 230 -21.06 15.89 -9.89
CA PHE A 230 -21.01 14.91 -8.81
C PHE A 230 -22.01 13.77 -9.04
N ALA A 231 -23.26 14.08 -9.41
CA ALA A 231 -24.27 13.08 -9.73
C ALA A 231 -23.86 12.20 -10.94
N GLU A 232 -23.23 12.78 -11.96
CA GLU A 232 -22.62 12.04 -13.08
C GLU A 232 -21.53 11.08 -12.58
N GLY A 233 -20.64 11.56 -11.70
CA GLY A 233 -19.61 10.73 -11.07
C GLY A 233 -20.17 9.56 -10.25
N VAL A 234 -21.23 9.80 -9.47
CA VAL A 234 -21.93 8.74 -8.71
C VAL A 234 -22.54 7.70 -9.64
N ARG A 235 -23.22 8.11 -10.73
CA ARG A 235 -23.78 7.17 -11.72
C ARG A 235 -22.69 6.32 -12.39
N LEU A 236 -21.55 6.91 -12.73
CA LEU A 236 -20.41 6.19 -13.28
C LEU A 236 -19.83 5.20 -12.27
N HIS A 237 -19.79 5.56 -10.98
CA HIS A 237 -19.34 4.68 -9.91
C HIS A 237 -20.27 3.47 -9.73
N ILE A 238 -21.59 3.68 -9.67
CA ILE A 238 -22.60 2.60 -9.61
C ILE A 238 -22.44 1.67 -10.82
N ARG A 239 -22.32 2.23 -12.03
CA ARG A 239 -22.12 1.44 -13.24
C ARG A 239 -20.79 0.66 -13.21
N MET A 240 -19.73 1.23 -12.68
CA MET A 240 -18.44 0.56 -12.53
C MET A 240 -18.55 -0.64 -11.58
N LYS A 241 -19.35 -0.52 -10.52
CA LYS A 241 -19.67 -1.63 -9.61
C LYS A 241 -20.42 -2.75 -10.32
N ASP A 242 -21.45 -2.42 -11.10
CA ASP A 242 -22.20 -3.42 -11.88
C ASP A 242 -21.30 -4.14 -12.89
N ILE A 243 -20.44 -3.40 -13.59
CA ILE A 243 -19.43 -3.98 -14.49
C ILE A 243 -18.47 -4.90 -13.73
N ALA A 244 -18.04 -4.53 -12.51
CA ALA A 244 -17.18 -5.37 -11.70
C ALA A 244 -17.86 -6.69 -11.30
N VAL A 245 -19.17 -6.65 -10.98
CA VAL A 245 -19.98 -7.85 -10.70
C VAL A 245 -20.07 -8.73 -11.95
N ASP A 246 -20.35 -8.16 -13.12
CA ASP A 246 -20.46 -8.92 -14.37
C ASP A 246 -19.12 -9.55 -14.77
N VAL A 247 -18.02 -8.81 -14.64
CA VAL A 247 -16.68 -9.36 -14.86
C VAL A 247 -16.35 -10.46 -13.86
N ALA A 248 -16.77 -10.33 -12.59
CA ALA A 248 -16.62 -11.37 -11.59
C ALA A 248 -17.40 -12.65 -11.96
N LYS A 249 -18.63 -12.53 -12.46
CA LYS A 249 -19.42 -13.66 -12.98
C LYS A 249 -18.74 -14.36 -14.14
N VAL A 250 -18.21 -13.60 -15.11
CA VAL A 250 -17.45 -14.16 -16.25
C VAL A 250 -16.20 -14.91 -15.78
N ILE A 251 -15.45 -14.34 -14.83
CA ILE A 251 -14.28 -15.01 -14.25
C ILE A 251 -14.70 -16.29 -13.51
N LEU A 252 -15.82 -16.27 -12.77
CA LEU A 252 -16.32 -17.45 -12.09
C LEU A 252 -16.69 -18.55 -13.10
N ASP A 253 -17.41 -18.24 -14.17
CA ASP A 253 -17.72 -19.21 -15.23
C ASP A 253 -16.45 -19.81 -15.86
N GLN A 254 -15.42 -18.99 -16.13
CA GLN A 254 -14.13 -19.48 -16.61
C GLN A 254 -13.48 -20.46 -15.62
N ARG A 255 -13.52 -20.14 -14.32
CA ARG A 255 -12.98 -21.00 -13.25
C ARG A 255 -13.72 -22.33 -13.16
N LEU A 256 -15.05 -22.31 -13.25
CA LEU A 256 -15.88 -23.51 -13.14
C LEU A 256 -15.67 -24.49 -14.30
N ARG A 257 -15.16 -24.02 -15.44
CA ARG A 257 -14.79 -24.86 -16.59
C ARG A 257 -13.40 -25.49 -16.45
N ILE A 258 -12.60 -25.06 -15.49
CA ILE A 258 -11.22 -25.52 -15.29
C ILE A 258 -11.20 -26.44 -14.06
N PRO A 259 -10.82 -27.72 -14.22
CA PRO A 259 -10.70 -28.61 -13.07
C PRO A 259 -9.49 -28.23 -12.21
N ASN A 260 -9.67 -28.34 -10.90
CA ASN A 260 -8.61 -28.22 -9.91
C ASN A 260 -7.80 -29.54 -9.82
N LYS A 261 -6.92 -29.64 -8.82
CA LYS A 261 -6.09 -30.84 -8.62
C LYS A 261 -6.89 -32.08 -8.24
N ASP A 262 -8.07 -31.90 -7.67
CA ASP A 262 -8.98 -32.95 -7.23
C ASP A 262 -10.00 -33.32 -8.33
N GLY A 263 -9.88 -32.73 -9.51
CA GLY A 263 -10.80 -32.93 -10.64
C GLY A 263 -12.13 -32.17 -10.51
N LEU A 264 -12.29 -31.32 -9.49
CA LEU A 264 -13.48 -30.51 -9.25
C LEU A 264 -13.37 -29.14 -9.93
N PRO A 265 -14.49 -28.46 -10.26
CA PRO A 265 -14.47 -27.07 -10.76
C PRO A 265 -13.66 -26.11 -9.86
N ASP A 266 -12.77 -25.26 -10.40
CA ASP A 266 -11.83 -24.47 -9.59
C ASP A 266 -12.42 -23.17 -9.00
N LEU A 267 -13.42 -23.30 -8.12
CA LEU A 267 -14.16 -22.19 -7.50
C LEU A 267 -13.26 -21.09 -6.92
N LYS A 268 -12.20 -21.48 -6.18
CA LYS A 268 -11.25 -20.58 -5.51
C LYS A 268 -10.08 -20.13 -6.39
N ALA A 269 -10.04 -20.49 -7.67
CA ALA A 269 -8.91 -20.24 -8.58
C ALA A 269 -7.57 -20.69 -7.99
N THR A 270 -7.53 -21.89 -7.42
CA THR A 270 -6.32 -22.50 -6.84
C THR A 270 -5.34 -22.98 -7.92
N SER A 271 -5.87 -23.38 -9.08
CA SER A 271 -5.09 -23.86 -10.22
C SER A 271 -4.33 -22.72 -10.90
N HIS A 272 -3.19 -23.07 -11.51
CA HIS A 272 -2.43 -22.12 -12.32
C HIS A 272 -3.23 -21.70 -13.57
N ALA A 273 -3.98 -22.63 -14.17
CA ALA A 273 -4.76 -22.39 -15.37
C ALA A 273 -5.84 -21.32 -15.13
N ALA A 274 -6.62 -21.43 -14.05
CA ALA A 274 -7.64 -20.43 -13.70
C ALA A 274 -7.06 -19.03 -13.47
N LYS A 275 -5.92 -18.96 -12.75
CA LYS A 275 -5.19 -17.69 -12.54
C LYS A 275 -4.68 -17.09 -13.85
N GLN A 276 -4.18 -17.93 -14.77
CA GLN A 276 -3.66 -17.49 -16.06
C GLN A 276 -4.78 -16.93 -16.95
N VAL A 277 -5.91 -17.63 -17.08
CA VAL A 277 -7.04 -17.17 -17.91
C VAL A 277 -7.58 -15.82 -17.43
N SER A 278 -7.69 -15.62 -16.11
CA SER A 278 -8.07 -14.31 -15.54
C SER A 278 -7.08 -13.21 -15.91
N ARG A 279 -5.76 -13.49 -15.89
CA ARG A 279 -4.71 -12.53 -16.27
C ARG A 279 -4.75 -12.20 -17.76
N ASP A 280 -4.98 -13.20 -18.60
CA ASP A 280 -5.07 -13.03 -20.05
C ASP A 280 -6.27 -12.15 -20.41
N MET A 281 -7.40 -12.32 -19.70
CA MET A 281 -8.56 -11.46 -19.84
C MET A 281 -8.25 -9.98 -19.54
N TYR A 282 -7.56 -9.69 -18.42
CA TYR A 282 -7.16 -8.31 -18.10
C TYR A 282 -6.14 -7.72 -19.08
N THR A 283 -5.22 -8.55 -19.57
CA THR A 283 -4.24 -8.14 -20.58
C THR A 283 -4.95 -7.75 -21.87
N LYS A 284 -5.88 -8.60 -22.35
CA LYS A 284 -6.68 -8.34 -23.54
C LYS A 284 -7.59 -7.13 -23.37
N ALA A 285 -8.15 -6.89 -22.18
CA ALA A 285 -8.91 -5.68 -21.89
C ALA A 285 -8.05 -4.42 -22.05
N GLY A 286 -6.79 -4.45 -21.59
CA GLY A 286 -5.85 -3.35 -21.78
C GLY A 286 -5.46 -3.12 -23.23
N GLU A 287 -5.30 -4.19 -24.02
CA GLU A 287 -5.05 -4.09 -25.47
C GLU A 287 -6.24 -3.47 -26.22
N LEU A 288 -7.47 -3.91 -25.90
CA LEU A 288 -8.69 -3.35 -26.50
C LEU A 288 -8.86 -1.87 -26.16
N PHE A 289 -8.56 -1.47 -24.91
CA PHE A 289 -8.64 -0.07 -24.51
C PHE A 289 -7.62 0.80 -25.26
N LYS A 290 -6.38 0.31 -25.41
CA LYS A 290 -5.34 0.99 -26.19
C LYS A 290 -5.70 1.13 -27.67
N ALA A 291 -6.39 0.16 -28.24
CA ALA A 291 -6.84 0.23 -29.63
C ALA A 291 -7.93 1.31 -29.84
N GLY A 292 -8.63 1.72 -28.78
CA GLY A 292 -9.73 2.70 -28.83
C GLY A 292 -9.33 4.17 -28.72
N GLY A 293 -8.06 4.51 -28.45
CA GLY A 293 -7.63 5.92 -28.39
C GLY A 293 -6.28 6.19 -27.73
N ASN A 294 -5.92 7.47 -27.65
CA ASN A 294 -4.65 7.99 -27.13
C ASN A 294 -4.59 8.06 -25.60
N ALA A 295 -5.16 7.08 -24.89
CA ALA A 295 -5.06 7.07 -23.44
C ALA A 295 -3.63 6.75 -22.99
N ASP A 296 -3.15 7.48 -21.98
CA ASP A 296 -1.84 7.22 -21.39
C ASP A 296 -1.78 5.80 -20.79
N GLU A 297 -0.71 5.07 -21.08
CA GLU A 297 -0.58 3.66 -20.66
C GLU A 297 -0.65 3.50 -19.13
N ALA A 298 -0.14 4.46 -18.36
CA ALA A 298 -0.19 4.41 -16.91
C ALA A 298 -1.62 4.65 -16.40
N GLU A 299 -2.38 5.55 -17.02
CA GLU A 299 -3.80 5.75 -16.71
C GLU A 299 -4.64 4.51 -17.00
N VAL A 300 -4.45 3.88 -18.16
CA VAL A 300 -5.14 2.61 -18.53
C VAL A 300 -4.83 1.54 -17.50
N LYS A 301 -3.55 1.37 -17.16
CA LYS A 301 -3.11 0.38 -16.18
C LYS A 301 -3.71 0.66 -14.80
N ASN A 302 -3.77 1.92 -14.38
CA ASN A 302 -4.37 2.32 -13.11
C ASN A 302 -5.88 2.04 -13.09
N ALA A 303 -6.60 2.34 -14.18
CA ALA A 303 -8.02 2.04 -14.32
C ALA A 303 -8.30 0.53 -14.27
N ILE A 304 -7.53 -0.27 -15.00
CA ILE A 304 -7.63 -1.75 -14.97
C ILE A 304 -7.37 -2.27 -13.56
N ASN A 305 -6.33 -1.79 -12.86
CA ASN A 305 -6.06 -2.23 -11.49
C ASN A 305 -7.19 -1.89 -10.52
N LYS A 306 -7.84 -0.73 -10.66
CA LYS A 306 -9.02 -0.38 -9.86
C LYS A 306 -10.19 -1.32 -10.15
N LEU A 307 -10.44 -1.63 -11.42
CA LEU A 307 -11.48 -2.60 -11.80
C LEU A 307 -11.16 -4.01 -11.26
N ILE A 308 -9.90 -4.47 -11.35
CA ILE A 308 -9.46 -5.75 -10.79
C ILE A 308 -9.76 -5.82 -9.29
N LYS A 309 -9.45 -4.75 -8.53
CA LYS A 309 -9.79 -4.67 -7.10
C LYS A 309 -11.30 -4.76 -6.88
N GLY A 310 -12.10 -4.02 -7.65
CA GLY A 310 -13.57 -4.09 -7.59
C GLY A 310 -14.10 -5.51 -7.85
N VAL A 311 -13.60 -6.17 -8.89
CA VAL A 311 -13.93 -7.56 -9.24
C VAL A 311 -13.56 -8.52 -8.10
N GLN A 312 -12.39 -8.36 -7.49
CA GLN A 312 -11.95 -9.17 -6.36
C GLN A 312 -12.87 -8.99 -5.14
N ASN A 313 -13.28 -7.76 -4.86
CA ASN A 313 -14.20 -7.46 -3.76
C ASN A 313 -15.58 -8.11 -3.99
N HIS A 314 -16.11 -8.07 -5.22
CA HIS A 314 -17.41 -8.68 -5.55
C HIS A 314 -17.38 -10.19 -5.75
N MET A 315 -16.20 -10.79 -5.98
CA MET A 315 -16.06 -12.23 -6.24
C MET A 315 -16.66 -13.08 -5.12
N ARG A 316 -16.54 -12.64 -3.85
CA ARG A 316 -17.14 -13.36 -2.72
C ARG A 316 -18.67 -13.42 -2.82
N SER A 317 -19.31 -12.28 -3.12
CA SER A 317 -20.76 -12.22 -3.31
C SER A 317 -21.21 -13.07 -4.49
N VAL A 318 -20.49 -12.98 -5.61
CA VAL A 318 -20.81 -13.74 -6.82
C VAL A 318 -20.69 -15.25 -6.59
N ILE A 319 -19.68 -15.70 -5.84
CA ILE A 319 -19.57 -17.11 -5.45
C ILE A 319 -20.72 -17.53 -4.54
N ASN A 320 -21.08 -16.72 -3.54
CA ASN A 320 -22.22 -17.01 -2.67
C ASN A 320 -23.52 -17.16 -3.45
N ASP A 321 -23.83 -16.17 -4.30
CA ASP A 321 -25.04 -16.18 -5.11
C ASP A 321 -25.04 -17.41 -6.04
N TYR A 322 -23.92 -17.75 -6.69
CA TYR A 322 -23.79 -18.96 -7.50
C TYR A 322 -24.02 -20.25 -6.71
N LEU A 323 -23.39 -20.39 -5.54
CA LEU A 323 -23.54 -21.60 -4.73
C LEU A 323 -24.99 -21.81 -4.31
N LEU A 324 -25.70 -20.75 -3.90
CA LEU A 324 -27.12 -20.83 -3.55
C LEU A 324 -27.99 -21.28 -4.73
N THR A 325 -27.62 -20.97 -5.98
CA THR A 325 -28.36 -21.45 -7.16
C THR A 325 -28.19 -22.94 -7.44
N LEU A 326 -27.21 -23.62 -6.85
CA LEU A 326 -26.93 -25.04 -7.16
C LEU A 326 -28.06 -25.97 -6.73
N ASP A 327 -28.80 -25.62 -5.68
CA ASP A 327 -29.90 -26.44 -5.17
C ASP A 327 -31.15 -26.33 -6.07
N GLU A 328 -31.29 -25.23 -6.80
CA GLU A 328 -32.42 -24.95 -7.68
C GLU A 328 -32.12 -25.23 -9.16
N ASN A 329 -30.86 -25.44 -9.52
CA ASN A 329 -30.41 -25.64 -10.91
C ASN A 329 -29.75 -27.01 -11.13
N PRO A 330 -30.52 -28.03 -11.54
CA PRO A 330 -30.01 -29.38 -11.78
C PRO A 330 -28.93 -29.47 -12.87
N GLU A 331 -28.93 -28.56 -13.85
CA GLU A 331 -27.93 -28.57 -14.92
C GLU A 331 -26.56 -28.16 -14.40
N GLU A 332 -26.50 -27.09 -13.60
CA GLU A 332 -25.25 -26.64 -12.96
C GLU A 332 -24.82 -27.61 -11.85
N ALA A 333 -25.76 -28.24 -11.14
CA ALA A 333 -25.48 -29.29 -10.15
C ALA A 333 -24.68 -30.47 -10.74
N GLN A 334 -24.86 -30.81 -12.03
CA GLN A 334 -24.12 -31.90 -12.69
C GLN A 334 -22.60 -31.66 -12.69
N ARG A 335 -22.13 -30.40 -12.70
CA ARG A 335 -20.70 -30.09 -12.62
C ARG A 335 -20.08 -30.53 -11.29
N TRP A 336 -20.91 -30.72 -10.27
CA TRP A 336 -20.53 -31.10 -8.92
C TRP A 336 -20.86 -32.55 -8.60
N GLU A 337 -21.03 -33.41 -9.61
CA GLU A 337 -21.39 -34.83 -9.41
C GLU A 337 -20.45 -35.57 -8.45
N LEU A 338 -19.15 -35.26 -8.46
CA LEU A 338 -18.19 -35.83 -7.52
C LEU A 338 -18.46 -35.42 -6.06
N VAL A 339 -18.92 -34.19 -5.83
CA VAL A 339 -19.32 -33.71 -4.50
C VAL A 339 -20.68 -34.30 -4.12
N ALA A 340 -21.64 -34.35 -5.05
CA ALA A 340 -22.97 -34.91 -4.85
C ALA A 340 -22.98 -36.43 -4.57
N LYS A 341 -21.89 -37.14 -4.89
CA LYS A 341 -21.70 -38.56 -4.55
C LYS A 341 -20.89 -38.76 -3.27
N SER A 342 -20.34 -37.70 -2.68
CA SER A 342 -19.55 -37.80 -1.47
C SER A 342 -20.44 -38.01 -0.24
N ASP A 343 -19.90 -38.64 0.80
CA ASP A 343 -20.63 -38.82 2.06
C ASP A 343 -21.06 -37.48 2.69
N GLN A 344 -20.34 -36.39 2.41
CA GLN A 344 -20.68 -35.04 2.89
C GLN A 344 -21.99 -34.51 2.30
N SER A 345 -22.43 -34.99 1.14
CA SER A 345 -23.65 -34.49 0.48
C SER A 345 -24.94 -35.23 0.86
N LYS A 346 -24.84 -36.30 1.66
CA LYS A 346 -26.00 -37.16 1.98
C LYS A 346 -27.08 -36.47 2.81
N ASP A 347 -26.66 -35.56 3.70
CA ASP A 347 -27.52 -34.96 4.72
C ASP A 347 -27.64 -33.44 4.62
N GLN A 348 -27.10 -32.81 3.56
CA GLN A 348 -27.14 -31.35 3.39
C GLN A 348 -27.36 -30.96 1.91
N PRO A 349 -27.89 -29.75 1.65
CA PRO A 349 -28.02 -29.22 0.29
C PRO A 349 -26.69 -29.25 -0.48
N LEU A 350 -26.75 -29.33 -1.81
CA LEU A 350 -25.56 -29.41 -2.65
C LEU A 350 -24.71 -28.13 -2.51
N SER A 351 -25.37 -26.97 -2.37
CA SER A 351 -24.70 -25.69 -2.12
C SER A 351 -23.79 -25.74 -0.87
N GLU A 352 -24.29 -26.29 0.24
CA GLU A 352 -23.57 -26.45 1.49
C GLU A 352 -22.45 -27.48 1.37
N ALA A 353 -22.69 -28.60 0.69
CA ALA A 353 -21.68 -29.63 0.44
C ALA A 353 -20.51 -29.09 -0.39
N VAL A 354 -20.80 -28.33 -1.45
CA VAL A 354 -19.77 -27.67 -2.26
C VAL A 354 -19.04 -26.61 -1.43
N ALA A 355 -19.76 -25.78 -0.67
CA ALA A 355 -19.13 -24.77 0.19
C ALA A 355 -18.17 -25.40 1.20
N ALA A 356 -18.61 -26.46 1.90
CA ALA A 356 -17.81 -27.21 2.87
C ALA A 356 -16.57 -27.84 2.22
N THR A 357 -16.70 -28.44 1.03
CA THR A 357 -15.58 -29.02 0.28
C THR A 357 -14.46 -28.01 0.04
N TYR A 358 -14.82 -26.74 -0.21
CA TYR A 358 -13.85 -25.67 -0.45
C TYR A 358 -13.43 -24.97 0.83
N GLY A 359 -13.98 -25.27 2.01
CA GLY A 359 -13.81 -24.44 3.21
C GLY A 359 -14.31 -23.02 2.96
N TRP A 360 -15.53 -22.92 2.44
CA TRP A 360 -16.24 -21.68 2.17
C TRP A 360 -17.43 -21.59 3.10
N GLU A 361 -17.57 -20.46 3.78
CA GLU A 361 -18.71 -20.20 4.65
C GLU A 361 -19.80 -19.49 3.84
N LEU A 362 -20.92 -20.18 3.63
CA LEU A 362 -22.11 -19.54 3.10
C LEU A 362 -22.68 -18.59 4.16
N PRO A 363 -23.10 -17.37 3.77
CA PRO A 363 -23.87 -16.54 4.67
C PRO A 363 -25.13 -17.31 5.04
N LYS A 364 -25.35 -17.55 6.33
CA LYS A 364 -26.64 -18.04 6.81
C LYS A 364 -27.68 -17.07 6.28
N GLU A 365 -28.74 -17.57 5.63
CA GLU A 365 -29.86 -16.72 5.25
C GLU A 365 -30.26 -15.91 6.47
N LEU A 366 -29.93 -14.62 6.46
CA LEU A 366 -30.54 -13.67 7.38
C LEU A 366 -32.00 -13.66 6.96
N GLU A 367 -32.84 -14.39 7.71
CA GLU A 367 -34.28 -14.48 7.52
C GLU A 367 -34.83 -13.11 7.09
N SER A 368 -35.10 -12.98 5.79
CA SER A 368 -35.95 -12.00 5.12
C SER A 368 -36.18 -10.65 5.84
N GLY A 369 -35.13 -9.93 6.17
CA GLY A 369 -35.19 -8.51 6.52
C GLY A 369 -34.59 -7.70 5.39
N GLU A 370 -35.42 -7.05 4.58
CA GLU A 370 -35.05 -6.24 3.42
C GLU A 370 -33.82 -5.35 3.69
N GLY A 371 -32.69 -5.74 3.11
CA GLY A 371 -31.44 -5.01 3.19
C GLY A 371 -30.27 -5.97 3.21
N LYS A 372 -29.89 -6.51 2.04
CA LYS A 372 -28.52 -7.03 1.85
C LYS A 372 -27.60 -5.87 2.26
N PRO A 373 -26.87 -5.91 3.39
CA PRO A 373 -25.87 -4.91 3.64
C PRO A 373 -24.77 -5.18 2.62
N GLU A 374 -24.74 -4.37 1.57
CA GLU A 374 -23.61 -4.32 0.67
C GLU A 374 -22.43 -3.89 1.52
N GLY A 375 -21.66 -4.88 1.99
CA GLY A 375 -20.48 -4.64 2.79
C GLY A 375 -19.49 -3.85 1.96
N GLU A 376 -19.52 -2.53 2.12
CA GLU A 376 -18.48 -1.60 1.70
C GLU A 376 -17.21 -1.88 2.52
N GLY A 377 -16.59 -3.02 2.22
CA GLY A 377 -15.28 -3.41 2.68
C GLY A 377 -14.20 -2.65 1.93
N GLU A 378 -14.24 -1.31 1.96
CA GLU A 378 -13.06 -0.50 1.65
C GLU A 378 -12.10 -0.57 2.83
N GLY A 379 -11.30 -1.64 2.84
CA GLY A 379 -10.13 -1.78 3.69
C GLY A 379 -8.96 -2.28 2.85
N ASP A 380 -8.05 -1.37 2.47
CA ASP A 380 -6.69 -1.72 1.99
C ASP A 380 -5.86 -2.27 3.19
N GLY A 381 -6.39 -3.27 3.88
CA GLY A 381 -5.70 -4.03 4.91
C GLY A 381 -5.38 -5.41 4.37
N GLU A 382 -4.10 -5.69 4.12
CA GLU A 382 -3.59 -7.05 3.98
C GLU A 382 -3.72 -7.78 5.34
N GLY A 383 -4.96 -8.13 5.69
CA GLY A 383 -5.30 -8.90 6.88
C GLY A 383 -5.64 -10.33 6.46
N SER A 384 -4.78 -11.26 6.84
CA SER A 384 -5.05 -12.70 6.87
C SER A 384 -6.38 -12.94 7.61
N GLY A 385 -7.42 -13.31 6.88
CA GLY A 385 -8.75 -13.56 7.44
C GLY A 385 -8.83 -14.94 8.10
N ASP A 386 -8.56 -14.97 9.40
CA ASP A 386 -9.20 -15.93 10.31
C ASP A 386 -10.55 -15.32 10.74
N SER A 387 -11.66 -15.85 10.23
CA SER A 387 -13.01 -15.45 10.61
C SER A 387 -13.44 -16.18 11.87
N HIS A 388 -12.91 -15.76 13.02
CA HIS A 388 -13.64 -16.01 14.27
C HIS A 388 -14.87 -15.11 14.30
N ALA A 389 -16.00 -15.65 14.79
CA ALA A 389 -17.16 -14.86 15.14
C ALA A 389 -16.72 -13.73 16.07
N THR A 390 -16.67 -12.51 15.54
CA THR A 390 -16.30 -11.34 16.34
C THR A 390 -17.48 -11.04 17.23
N ASP A 391 -17.19 -10.87 18.53
CA ASP A 391 -18.18 -10.42 19.50
C ASP A 391 -18.88 -9.16 18.92
N PRO A 392 -20.21 -9.04 19.02
CA PRO A 392 -20.90 -7.79 18.68
C PRO A 392 -20.22 -6.55 19.29
N ALA A 393 -19.61 -6.67 20.48
CA ALA A 393 -18.80 -5.62 21.09
C ALA A 393 -17.55 -5.24 20.26
N ASP A 394 -16.82 -6.22 19.72
CA ASP A 394 -15.65 -5.99 18.87
C ASP A 394 -16.02 -5.31 17.55
N THR A 395 -17.19 -5.66 17.00
CA THR A 395 -17.73 -5.02 15.80
C THR A 395 -18.04 -3.54 16.05
N VAL A 396 -18.69 -3.24 17.18
CA VAL A 396 -18.97 -1.86 17.60
C VAL A 396 -17.67 -1.08 17.82
N ILE A 397 -16.69 -1.65 18.53
CA ILE A 397 -15.36 -1.05 18.73
C ILE A 397 -14.65 -0.80 17.38
N GLY A 398 -14.82 -1.70 16.41
CA GLY A 398 -14.35 -1.55 15.03
C GLY A 398 -14.93 -0.31 14.35
N TYR A 399 -16.25 -0.08 14.45
CA TYR A 399 -16.89 1.12 13.92
C TYR A 399 -16.36 2.41 14.57
N PHE A 400 -16.18 2.44 15.89
CA PHE A 400 -15.58 3.59 16.60
C PHE A 400 -14.15 3.86 16.12
N THR A 401 -13.36 2.81 15.90
CA THR A 401 -11.98 2.92 15.43
C THR A 401 -11.94 3.48 14.01
N LYS A 402 -12.84 3.02 13.12
CA LYS A 402 -12.97 3.52 11.75
C LYS A 402 -13.41 4.99 11.74
N ALA A 403 -14.45 5.33 12.51
CA ALA A 403 -14.94 6.71 12.63
C ALA A 403 -13.86 7.67 13.17
N LYS A 404 -13.09 7.26 14.18
CA LYS A 404 -11.93 8.02 14.68
C LYS A 404 -10.86 8.21 13.58
N GLY A 405 -10.62 7.18 12.77
CA GLY A 405 -9.71 7.24 11.62
C GLY A 405 -10.16 8.28 10.57
N GLU A 406 -11.45 8.29 10.22
CA GLU A 406 -12.01 9.25 9.27
C GLU A 406 -12.02 10.69 9.82
N LEU A 407 -12.36 10.89 11.10
CA LEU A 407 -12.27 12.21 11.76
C LEU A 407 -10.83 12.74 11.76
N SER A 408 -9.83 11.87 11.99
CA SER A 408 -8.42 12.28 11.90
C SER A 408 -8.01 12.68 10.47
N LYS A 409 -8.52 11.99 9.44
CA LYS A 409 -8.30 12.37 8.05
C LYS A 409 -8.98 13.70 7.72
N ALA A 410 -10.21 13.92 8.18
CA ALA A 410 -10.93 15.18 8.04
C ALA A 410 -10.15 16.33 8.69
N GLN A 411 -9.66 16.15 9.91
CA GLN A 411 -8.84 17.14 10.62
C GLN A 411 -7.55 17.50 9.85
N LYS A 412 -6.93 16.53 9.16
CA LYS A 412 -5.78 16.77 8.27
C LYS A 412 -6.17 17.56 7.02
N LYS A 413 -7.36 17.34 6.46
CA LYS A 413 -7.87 18.09 5.29
C LYS A 413 -8.26 19.53 5.65
N VAL A 414 -8.79 19.77 6.85
CA VAL A 414 -9.07 21.14 7.34
C VAL A 414 -7.81 22.00 7.36
N LYS A 415 -6.66 21.43 7.73
CA LYS A 415 -5.36 22.14 7.69
C LYS A 415 -4.96 22.60 6.29
N ALA A 416 -5.52 21.98 5.23
CA ALA A 416 -5.21 22.29 3.84
C ALA A 416 -6.18 23.31 3.20
N LEU A 417 -7.19 23.80 3.92
CA LEU A 417 -8.09 24.85 3.43
C LEU A 417 -7.34 26.20 3.31
N SER A 418 -7.78 27.09 2.44
CA SER A 418 -7.12 28.40 2.22
C SER A 418 -7.64 29.51 3.13
N GLU A 419 -8.88 29.44 3.59
CA GLU A 419 -9.51 30.50 4.40
C GLU A 419 -9.46 30.18 5.90
N GLU A 420 -8.89 31.10 6.70
CA GLU A 420 -8.66 30.91 8.15
C GLU A 420 -9.98 30.79 8.94
N THR A 421 -11.04 31.48 8.50
CA THR A 421 -12.32 31.56 9.22
C THR A 421 -13.16 30.28 9.13
N ASP A 422 -13.09 29.58 7.99
CA ASP A 422 -13.75 28.28 7.81
C ASP A 422 -12.97 27.15 8.48
N LYS A 423 -11.65 27.27 8.59
CA LYS A 423 -10.82 26.31 9.34
C LYS A 423 -11.26 26.21 10.79
N ASP A 424 -11.47 27.34 11.46
CA ASP A 424 -11.78 27.35 12.88
C ASP A 424 -13.18 26.77 13.16
N LYS A 425 -14.17 27.09 12.33
CA LYS A 425 -15.52 26.51 12.43
C LYS A 425 -15.51 25.01 12.18
N ILE A 426 -14.89 24.56 11.09
CA ILE A 426 -14.86 23.13 10.74
C ILE A 426 -14.01 22.36 11.76
N ARG A 427 -12.93 22.95 12.28
CA ARG A 427 -12.12 22.35 13.34
C ARG A 427 -12.90 22.22 14.64
N ALA A 428 -13.65 23.25 15.05
CA ALA A 428 -14.50 23.18 16.22
C ALA A 428 -15.56 22.06 16.10
N GLU A 429 -16.17 21.90 14.92
CA GLU A 429 -17.16 20.85 14.70
C GLU A 429 -16.53 19.45 14.68
N ILE A 430 -15.34 19.29 14.07
CA ILE A 430 -14.59 18.02 14.12
C ILE A 430 -14.17 17.69 15.55
N ASP A 431 -13.66 18.66 16.30
CA ASP A 431 -13.22 18.45 17.68
C ASP A 431 -14.43 18.08 18.57
N LYS A 432 -15.59 18.71 18.35
CA LYS A 432 -16.86 18.33 18.99
C LYS A 432 -17.27 16.89 18.65
N LEU A 433 -17.24 16.50 17.38
CA LEU A 433 -17.55 15.12 16.95
C LEU A 433 -16.58 14.09 17.56
N VAL A 434 -15.30 14.45 17.71
CA VAL A 434 -14.31 13.59 18.40
C VAL A 434 -14.66 13.46 19.87
N THR A 435 -15.02 14.56 20.55
CA THR A 435 -15.44 14.53 21.96
C THR A 435 -16.71 13.68 22.14
N ASP A 436 -17.73 13.89 21.31
CA ASP A 436 -18.98 13.12 21.36
C ASP A 436 -18.71 11.62 21.14
N LEU A 437 -17.83 11.28 20.20
CA LEU A 437 -17.44 9.90 19.91
C LEU A 437 -16.64 9.25 21.06
N VAL A 438 -15.80 10.02 21.77
CA VAL A 438 -15.10 9.56 22.97
C VAL A 438 -16.08 9.35 24.13
N SER A 439 -17.03 10.26 24.32
CA SER A 439 -18.07 10.16 25.34
C SER A 439 -18.99 8.96 25.08
N LEU A 440 -19.41 8.73 23.84
CA LEU A 440 -20.22 7.57 23.47
C LEU A 440 -19.47 6.27 23.73
N LYS A 441 -18.17 6.22 23.39
CA LYS A 441 -17.31 5.06 23.68
C LYS A 441 -17.16 4.80 25.18
N ALA A 442 -17.14 5.83 26.01
CA ALA A 442 -17.05 5.68 27.47
C ALA A 442 -18.37 5.24 28.13
N SER A 443 -19.50 5.42 27.43
CA SER A 443 -20.83 4.98 27.88
C SER A 443 -21.20 3.55 27.45
N LEU A 444 -20.41 2.96 26.55
CA LEU A 444 -20.46 1.56 26.15
C LEU A 444 -19.50 0.75 27.03
#